data_AF-A0A098Y3D6-F1
#
_entry.id   AF-A0A098Y3D6-F1
#
_cell.length_a   1.000
_cell.length_b   1.000
_cell.length_c   1.000
_cell.angle_alpha   90.00
_cell.angle_beta   90.00
_cell.angle_gamma   90.00
#
_symmetry.space_group_name_H-M   'P 1'
#
loop_
_entity.id
_entity.type
_entity.pdbx_description
1 polymer ?
#
loop_
_entity_poly.entity_id
_entity_poly.type
_entity_poly.pdbx_seq_one_letter_code
_entity_poly.pdbx_strand_id
1 'polypeptide(L)'
;MTSLLGEPLPVEFPIDGDWRPAVLLGWRHEPDGTCWVRVQAVVGGLRRASWVHLADLRLPQPDRATPAPEPRTRPDLQLPGPGRSRRALTPLPPLPVPRSLQPDTSWA
;
A
#
# COMPACT_ATOMS: atom_id res chain seq x y z
N MET A 1 -13.46 -20.14 -12.49
CA MET A 1 -12.26 -19.29 -12.33
C MET A 1 -12.56 -18.33 -11.19
N THR A 2 -11.90 -18.50 -10.05
CA THR A 2 -12.25 -17.79 -8.82
C THR A 2 -11.85 -16.32 -8.95
N SER A 3 -12.84 -15.46 -9.13
CA SER A 3 -12.68 -14.00 -9.05
C SER A 3 -12.36 -13.66 -7.59
N LEU A 4 -11.27 -12.93 -7.34
CA LEU A 4 -10.95 -12.42 -6.00
C LEU A 4 -11.89 -11.24 -5.68
N LEU A 5 -13.15 -11.54 -5.36
CA LEU A 5 -14.16 -10.76 -4.59
C LEU A 5 -14.17 -9.22 -4.72
N GLY A 6 -13.80 -8.66 -5.87
CA GLY A 6 -13.76 -7.22 -6.11
C GLY A 6 -13.60 -6.87 -7.58
N GLU A 7 -13.88 -5.61 -7.92
CA GLU A 7 -13.61 -5.05 -9.25
C GLU A 7 -12.11 -5.20 -9.59
N PRO A 8 -11.73 -5.53 -10.83
CA PRO A 8 -10.34 -5.63 -11.24
C PRO A 8 -9.59 -4.33 -10.95
N LEU A 9 -8.48 -4.41 -10.19
CA LEU A 9 -7.69 -3.22 -9.86
C LEU A 9 -6.99 -2.71 -11.13
N PRO A 10 -7.30 -1.48 -11.59
CA PRO A 10 -6.59 -0.89 -12.72
C PRO A 10 -5.17 -0.54 -12.31
N VAL A 11 -4.22 -0.84 -13.19
CA VAL A 11 -2.79 -0.57 -13.03
C VAL A 11 -2.21 -0.10 -14.36
N GLU A 12 -1.01 0.47 -14.33
CA GLU A 12 -0.23 0.81 -15.52
C GLU A 12 1.13 0.15 -15.45
N PHE A 13 1.67 -0.25 -16.61
CA PHE A 13 3.02 -0.80 -16.74
C PHE A 13 3.71 -0.24 -18.00
N PRO A 14 5.05 -0.15 -18.01
CA PRO A 14 5.79 0.42 -19.13
C PRO A 14 5.85 -0.54 -20.32
N ILE A 15 5.51 -0.05 -21.51
CA ILE A 15 5.70 -0.72 -22.81
C ILE A 15 6.27 0.32 -23.78
N ASP A 16 7.41 0.01 -24.42
CA ASP A 16 8.04 0.88 -25.42
C ASP A 16 8.28 2.33 -24.94
N GLY A 17 8.49 2.52 -23.64
CA GLY A 17 8.70 3.84 -23.01
C GLY A 17 7.43 4.55 -22.57
N ASP A 18 6.25 4.02 -22.89
CA ASP A 18 4.94 4.56 -22.50
C ASP A 18 4.29 3.73 -21.39
N TRP A 19 3.58 4.40 -20.48
CA TRP A 19 2.73 3.72 -19.50
C TRP A 19 1.43 3.30 -20.15
N ARG A 20 1.13 2.00 -20.12
CA ARG A 20 -0.05 1.42 -20.76
C ARG A 20 -1.03 0.89 -19.70
N PRO A 21 -2.34 1.09 -19.89
CA PRO A 21 -3.35 0.61 -18.97
C PRO A 21 -3.45 -0.92 -18.98
N ALA A 22 -3.61 -1.49 -17.80
CA ALA A 22 -3.76 -2.92 -17.55
C ALA A 22 -4.66 -3.17 -16.32
N VAL A 23 -5.01 -4.43 -16.09
CA VAL A 23 -5.73 -4.88 -14.90
C VAL A 23 -4.90 -5.92 -14.16
N LEU A 24 -4.83 -5.79 -12.83
CA LEU A 24 -4.18 -6.76 -11.96
C LEU A 24 -5.09 -7.98 -11.79
N LEU A 25 -4.55 -9.16 -12.12
CA LEU A 25 -5.26 -10.44 -12.01
C LEU A 25 -4.86 -11.25 -10.77
N GLY A 26 -3.65 -11.01 -10.24
CA GLY A 26 -3.11 -11.71 -9.10
C GLY A 26 -1.62 -11.43 -8.93
N TRP A 27 -1.01 -12.06 -7.93
CA TRP A 27 0.40 -11.89 -7.61
C TRP A 27 0.97 -13.18 -7.02
N ARG A 28 2.30 -13.31 -7.06
CA ARG A 28 3.04 -14.36 -6.37
C ARG A 28 4.32 -13.78 -5.79
N HIS A 29 4.80 -14.40 -4.73
CA HIS A 29 6.05 -14.06 -4.07
C HIS A 29 7.05 -15.18 -4.28
N GLU A 30 8.28 -14.83 -4.61
CA GLU A 30 9.40 -15.76 -4.81
C GLU A 30 10.28 -15.82 -3.54
N PRO A 31 11.06 -16.89 -3.32
CA PRO A 31 11.85 -17.04 -2.08
C PRO A 31 12.91 -15.95 -1.86
N ASP A 32 13.31 -15.24 -2.92
CA ASP A 32 14.27 -14.14 -2.90
C ASP A 32 13.67 -12.79 -2.43
N GLY A 33 12.38 -12.75 -2.12
CA GLY A 33 11.67 -11.52 -1.76
C GLY A 33 11.00 -10.81 -2.93
N THR A 34 11.19 -11.30 -4.16
CA THR A 34 10.63 -10.68 -5.36
C THR A 34 9.13 -10.95 -5.44
N CYS A 35 8.37 -9.90 -5.71
CA CYS A 35 6.94 -10.01 -6.02
C CYS A 35 6.69 -9.88 -7.51
N TRP A 36 6.05 -10.89 -8.09
CA TRP A 36 5.60 -10.89 -9.47
C TRP A 36 4.09 -10.68 -9.50
N VAL A 37 3.65 -9.81 -10.39
CA VAL A 37 2.23 -9.49 -10.57
C VAL A 37 1.79 -9.98 -11.93
N ARG A 38 0.65 -10.66 -11.97
CA ARG A 38 0.01 -11.07 -13.22
C ARG A 38 -0.92 -9.96 -13.66
N VAL A 39 -0.64 -9.38 -14.83
CA VAL A 39 -1.44 -8.32 -15.42
C VAL A 39 -2.08 -8.77 -16.72
N GLN A 40 -3.19 -8.16 -17.09
CA GLN A 40 -3.79 -8.27 -18.42
C GLN A 40 -3.92 -6.89 -19.06
N ALA A 41 -3.50 -6.76 -20.30
CA ALA A 41 -3.55 -5.50 -21.06
C ALA A 41 -3.93 -5.75 -22.52
N VAL A 42 -4.35 -4.68 -23.21
CA VAL A 42 -4.60 -4.71 -24.65
C VAL A 42 -3.35 -4.19 -25.37
N VAL A 43 -2.65 -5.08 -26.08
CA VAL A 43 -1.44 -4.78 -26.85
C VAL A 43 -1.69 -5.14 -28.31
N GLY A 44 -1.60 -4.16 -29.21
CA GLY A 44 -1.93 -4.36 -30.63
C GLY A 44 -3.36 -4.86 -30.86
N GLY A 45 -4.32 -4.42 -30.04
CA GLY A 45 -5.73 -4.83 -30.12
C GLY A 45 -6.06 -6.20 -29.49
N LEU A 46 -5.06 -6.93 -28.99
CA LEU A 46 -5.25 -8.25 -28.36
C LEU A 46 -5.09 -8.17 -26.85
N ARG A 47 -5.98 -8.85 -26.11
CA ARG A 47 -5.83 -9.04 -24.67
C ARG A 47 -4.72 -10.05 -24.42
N ARG A 48 -3.67 -9.62 -23.74
CA ARG A 48 -2.52 -10.45 -23.35
C ARG A 48 -2.34 -10.41 -21.84
N ALA A 49 -1.92 -11.53 -21.28
CA ALA A 49 -1.57 -11.62 -19.87
C ALA A 49 -0.09 -11.95 -19.72
N SER A 50 0.60 -11.24 -18.83
CA SER A 50 2.02 -11.43 -18.56
C SER A 50 2.29 -11.32 -17.06
N TRP A 51 3.44 -11.83 -16.64
CA TRP A 51 4.00 -11.59 -15.32
C TRP A 51 5.01 -10.45 -15.42
N VAL A 52 4.92 -9.47 -14.53
CA VAL A 52 5.82 -8.31 -14.44
C VAL A 52 6.25 -8.13 -12.98
N HIS A 53 7.38 -7.46 -12.74
CA HIS A 53 7.78 -7.14 -11.37
C HIS A 53 6.82 -6.11 -10.77
N LEU A 54 6.54 -6.24 -9.48
CA LEU A 54 5.74 -5.24 -8.76
C LEU A 54 6.35 -3.83 -8.85
N ALA A 55 7.68 -3.73 -8.90
CA ALA A 55 8.40 -2.47 -9.03
C ALA A 55 8.17 -1.75 -10.38
N ASP A 56 7.74 -2.48 -11.42
CA ASP A 56 7.46 -1.93 -12.75
C ASP A 56 6.00 -1.47 -12.89
N LEU A 57 5.20 -1.59 -11.83
CA LEU A 57 3.79 -1.22 -11.83
C LEU A 57 3.54 0.07 -11.07
N ARG A 58 2.55 0.83 -11.55
CA ARG A 58 1.98 1.95 -10.83
C ARG A 58 0.47 1.94 -10.91
N LEU A 59 -0.16 2.67 -10.00
CA LEU A 59 -1.58 2.98 -10.12
C LEU A 59 -1.78 4.01 -11.25
N PRO A 60 -2.93 3.96 -11.96
CA PRO A 60 -3.25 4.96 -12.97
C PRO A 60 -3.14 6.36 -12.39
N GLN A 61 -2.45 7.23 -13.12
CA GLN A 61 -2.31 8.61 -12.68
C GLN A 61 -3.67 9.31 -12.86
N PRO A 62 -4.29 9.84 -11.78
CA PRO A 62 -5.57 10.52 -11.92
C PRO A 62 -5.40 11.75 -12.81
N ASP A 63 -6.32 11.95 -13.74
CA ASP A 63 -6.37 13.17 -14.53
C ASP A 63 -6.59 14.35 -13.56
N ARG A 64 -5.82 15.43 -13.72
CA ARG A 64 -5.81 16.59 -12.81
C ARG A 64 -7.17 17.27 -12.71
N ALA A 65 -8.05 17.05 -13.71
CA ALA A 65 -9.43 17.52 -13.71
C ALA A 65 -10.36 16.72 -12.76
N THR A 66 -9.94 15.54 -12.29
CA THR A 66 -10.73 14.72 -11.37
C THR A 66 -10.48 15.22 -9.94
N PRO A 67 -11.49 15.73 -9.22
CA PRO A 67 -11.31 16.10 -7.82
C PRO A 67 -10.83 14.89 -7.03
N ALA A 68 -9.75 15.06 -6.27
CA ALA A 68 -9.23 14.00 -5.41
C ALA A 68 -10.36 13.49 -4.50
N PRO A 69 -10.51 12.16 -4.31
CA PRO A 69 -11.47 11.66 -3.35
C PRO A 69 -11.19 12.29 -1.99
N GLU A 70 -12.23 12.86 -1.38
CA GLU A 70 -12.09 13.44 -0.04
C GLU A 70 -11.48 12.39 0.90
N PRO A 71 -10.47 12.76 1.71
CA PRO A 71 -9.89 11.86 2.67
C PRO A 71 -11.02 11.26 3.52
N ARG A 72 -11.23 9.94 3.41
CA ARG A 72 -12.15 9.25 4.32
C ARG A 72 -11.49 9.21 5.68
N THR A 73 -11.73 10.24 6.49
CA THR A 73 -11.36 10.25 7.89
C THR A 73 -12.01 9.04 8.54
N ARG A 74 -11.21 8.11 9.05
CA ARG A 74 -11.76 7.07 9.94
C ARG A 74 -12.46 7.80 11.10
N PRO A 75 -13.71 7.44 11.46
CA PRO A 75 -14.42 8.10 12.56
C PRO A 75 -13.59 8.17 13.85
N ASP A 76 -12.77 7.14 14.10
CA ASP A 76 -11.84 7.06 15.24
C ASP A 76 -10.74 8.14 15.28
N LEU A 77 -10.48 8.86 14.19
CA LEU A 77 -9.48 9.93 14.13
C LEU A 77 -10.09 11.34 14.15
N GLN A 78 -11.41 11.47 14.32
CA GLN A 78 -11.99 12.75 14.69
C GLN A 78 -11.58 13.07 16.14
N LEU A 79 -10.40 13.66 16.29
CA LEU A 79 -10.01 14.35 17.50
C LEU A 79 -11.11 15.39 17.81
N PRO A 80 -11.66 15.42 19.03
CA PRO A 80 -12.55 16.49 19.45
C PRO A 80 -11.84 17.82 19.18
N GLY A 81 -12.50 18.75 18.49
CA GLY A 81 -11.95 20.07 18.18
C GLY A 81 -11.46 20.80 19.44
N PRO A 82 -10.73 21.93 19.31
CA PRO A 82 -10.08 22.61 20.42
C PRO A 82 -11.12 23.36 21.29
N GLY A 83 -11.96 22.60 21.99
CA GLY A 83 -12.72 23.03 23.13
C GLY A 83 -11.79 23.03 24.33
N ARG A 84 -11.39 24.23 24.72
CA ARG A 84 -10.58 24.62 25.88
C ARG A 84 -10.90 23.79 27.15
N SER A 85 -10.31 22.60 27.26
CA SER A 85 -10.32 21.79 28.48
C SER A 85 -8.89 21.61 28.92
N ARG A 86 -8.52 22.33 29.99
CA ARG A 86 -7.27 22.16 30.72
C ARG A 86 -7.26 20.75 31.32
N ARG A 87 -6.96 19.74 30.51
CA ARG A 87 -6.68 18.38 30.99
C ARG A 87 -5.30 18.42 31.64
N ALA A 88 -5.26 18.16 32.94
CA ALA A 88 -4.02 17.87 33.63
C ALA A 88 -3.26 16.80 32.84
N LEU A 89 -1.99 17.07 32.52
CA LEU A 89 -1.12 16.11 31.86
C LEU A 89 -0.91 14.95 32.84
N THR A 90 -1.62 13.84 32.64
CA THR A 90 -1.21 12.57 33.23
C THR A 90 0.17 12.26 32.65
N PRO A 91 1.22 12.07 33.47
CA PRO A 91 2.53 11.75 32.95
C PRO A 91 2.47 10.44 32.17
N LEU A 92 3.08 10.43 30.98
CA LEU A 92 3.18 9.24 30.13
C LEU A 92 3.87 8.11 30.91
N PRO A 93 3.41 6.85 30.78
CA PRO A 93 4.15 5.72 31.31
C PRO A 93 5.53 5.65 30.63
N PRO A 94 6.59 5.27 31.35
CA PRO A 94 7.92 5.14 30.76
C PRO A 94 7.89 4.10 29.64
N LEU A 95 8.54 4.43 28.52
CA LEU A 95 8.68 3.52 27.40
C LEU A 95 9.42 2.25 27.83
N PRO A 96 9.01 1.06 27.35
CA PRO A 96 9.76 -0.17 27.60
C PRO A 96 11.17 -0.03 27.00
N VAL A 97 12.20 -0.27 27.83
CA VAL A 97 13.59 -0.25 27.38
C VAL A 97 13.87 -1.51 26.56
N PRO A 98 14.42 -1.40 25.34
CA PRO A 98 14.78 -2.56 24.54
C PRO A 98 15.84 -3.41 25.27
N ARG A 99 15.66 -4.75 25.25
CA ARG A 99 16.56 -5.74 25.87
C ARG A 99 18.04 -5.59 25.51
N SER A 100 18.33 -4.97 24.38
CA SER A 100 19.67 -4.67 23.87
C SER A 100 20.48 -3.73 24.76
N LEU A 101 19.84 -3.00 25.68
CA LEU A 101 20.47 -2.04 26.60
C LEU A 101 20.59 -2.57 28.04
N GLN A 102 20.17 -3.81 28.30
CA GLN A 102 20.37 -4.41 29.63
C GLN A 102 21.79 -4.98 29.74
N PRO A 103 22.60 -4.56 30.72
CA PRO A 103 23.89 -5.19 30.97
C PRO A 103 23.67 -6.66 31.36
N ASP A 104 24.39 -7.55 30.68
CA ASP A 104 24.39 -8.98 30.95
C ASP A 104 24.90 -9.21 32.38
N THR A 105 23.98 -9.51 33.28
CA THR A 105 24.29 -9.76 34.69
C THR A 105 23.82 -11.16 35.05
N SER A 106 24.42 -12.16 34.42
CA SER A 106 24.29 -13.55 34.85
C SER A 106 25.62 -14.30 34.71
N TRP A 107 26.55 -13.98 35.61
CA TRP A 107 27.52 -14.94 36.12
C TRP A 107 27.43 -14.93 37.64
N ALA A 108 26.68 -15.88 38.20
CA ALA A 108 26.83 -16.47 39.54
C ALA A 108 25.77 -17.57 39.72
#